data_AF-A0A3C0J8Y0-F1
#
_entry.id   AF-A0A3C0J8Y0-F1
#
_cell.length_a   1.000
_cell.length_b   1.000
_cell.length_c   1.000
_cell.angle_alpha   90.00
_cell.angle_beta   90.00
_cell.angle_gamma   90.00
#
_symmetry.space_group_name_H-M   'P 1'
#
loop_
_entity.id
_entity.type
_entity.pdbx_description
1 polymer ?
#
loop_
_entity_poly.entity_id
_entity_poly.type
_entity_poly.pdbx_seq_one_letter_code
_entity_poly.pdbx_strand_id
1 'polypeptide(L)'
;MANKPIKFETKIINNSKVYLKVSDVAKVFNQKVADFKDAHPDMITKISSCGDCISEIDFNQLLADDSTAMNIQGQLELTKVESLRTKTDAVMSFQPLKLLLGRNMLQQLADIKGCRTIEEYITKYELSGEMDKALQKLLQSHEWNTGYSKMVDYLFHKNGDFNIEKIRSFGLDVQALTSIQCGGKMDLDAFVVGRGVFHRITDLGDYELWDELHIDNNGDLILPYCEYDSSNPEVGNINISKSGIGRDFREHNVVENIIWCIENLKVTEIEDYEYDVIRCDLDTIRLSVPIELLIKMIRSDAVSTVYIDKIVDFEHDGYLTDVRDMKVFA
;
A
#
# COMPACT_ATOMS: atom_id res chain seq x y z
N MET A 1 11.38 -1.09 -31.85
CA MET A 1 11.62 -0.41 -30.56
C MET A 1 11.70 -1.49 -29.50
N ALA A 2 12.56 -1.33 -28.49
CA ALA A 2 12.90 -2.40 -27.56
C ALA A 2 11.65 -3.04 -26.91
N ASN A 3 11.60 -4.38 -26.89
CA ASN A 3 10.59 -5.21 -26.20
C ASN A 3 10.69 -4.99 -24.68
N LYS A 4 10.26 -3.83 -24.19
CA LYS A 4 10.14 -3.55 -22.77
C LYS A 4 8.67 -3.29 -22.45
N PRO A 5 8.15 -3.87 -21.36
CA PRO A 5 6.78 -3.62 -20.93
C PRO A 5 6.57 -2.13 -20.71
N ILE A 6 5.40 -1.63 -21.11
CA ILE A 6 5.05 -0.22 -20.91
C ILE A 6 4.51 -0.08 -19.50
N LYS A 7 5.15 0.76 -18.69
CA LYS A 7 4.64 1.11 -17.35
C LYS A 7 3.59 2.21 -17.48
N PHE A 8 2.40 1.96 -16.94
CA PHE A 8 1.37 2.99 -16.80
C PHE A 8 1.64 3.81 -15.54
N GLU A 9 2.28 4.98 -15.71
CA GLU A 9 2.62 5.88 -14.58
C GLU A 9 1.41 6.61 -14.01
N THR A 10 0.34 6.76 -14.79
CA THR A 10 -0.89 7.42 -14.37
C THR A 10 -2.09 6.52 -14.63
N LYS A 11 -2.85 6.21 -13.57
CA LYS A 11 -4.15 5.54 -13.66
C LYS A 11 -5.23 6.52 -13.24
N ILE A 12 -6.33 6.54 -13.99
CA ILE A 12 -7.41 7.51 -13.81
C ILE A 12 -8.60 6.79 -13.22
N ILE A 13 -9.10 7.24 -12.07
CA ILE A 13 -10.31 6.67 -11.47
C ILE A 13 -11.48 7.56 -11.86
N ASN A 14 -12.52 6.98 -12.46
CA ASN A 14 -13.75 7.67 -12.85
C ASN A 14 -14.95 6.72 -12.73
N ASN A 15 -16.09 7.16 -12.17
CA ASN A 15 -17.28 6.31 -12.00
C ASN A 15 -16.99 4.91 -11.42
N SER A 16 -16.15 4.83 -10.38
CA SER A 16 -15.75 3.58 -9.71
C SER A 16 -15.05 2.55 -10.60
N LYS A 17 -14.51 2.97 -11.75
CA LYS A 17 -13.67 2.16 -12.63
C LYS A 17 -12.31 2.82 -12.80
N VAL A 18 -11.31 1.99 -13.05
CA VAL A 18 -9.95 2.42 -13.34
C VAL A 18 -9.82 2.53 -14.85
N TYR A 19 -9.18 3.58 -15.30
CA TYR A 19 -8.94 3.87 -16.70
C TYR A 19 -7.47 4.14 -16.95
N LEU A 20 -7.04 3.78 -18.15
CA LEU A 20 -5.72 4.03 -18.69
C LEU A 20 -5.84 5.04 -19.83
N LYS A 21 -4.85 5.91 -19.98
CA LYS A 21 -4.80 6.83 -21.12
C LYS A 21 -4.62 6.03 -22.40
N VAL A 22 -5.43 6.33 -23.41
CA VAL A 22 -5.34 5.65 -24.72
C VAL A 22 -3.96 5.86 -25.36
N SER A 23 -3.30 6.98 -25.08
CA SER A 23 -1.94 7.27 -25.53
C SER A 23 -0.90 6.25 -25.06
N ASP A 24 -1.09 5.66 -23.88
CA ASP A 24 -0.17 4.68 -23.32
C ASP A 24 -0.58 3.26 -23.71
N VAL A 25 -1.89 3.00 -23.74
CA VAL A 25 -2.43 1.72 -24.21
C VAL A 25 -2.05 1.44 -25.67
N ALA A 26 -2.14 2.42 -26.56
CA ALA A 26 -1.74 2.25 -27.95
C ALA A 26 -0.26 1.82 -28.11
N LYS A 27 0.62 2.22 -27.18
CA LYS A 27 2.03 1.80 -27.19
C LYS A 27 2.19 0.31 -26.87
N VAL A 28 1.36 -0.23 -25.96
CA VAL A 28 1.36 -1.66 -25.61
C VAL A 28 1.05 -2.52 -26.83
N PHE A 29 0.08 -2.10 -27.64
CA PHE A 29 -0.31 -2.78 -28.88
C PHE A 29 0.55 -2.39 -30.09
N ASN A 30 1.58 -1.55 -29.91
CA ASN A 30 2.44 -1.03 -30.98
C ASN A 30 1.64 -0.36 -32.13
N GLN A 31 0.60 0.39 -31.78
CA GLN A 31 -0.28 1.11 -32.70
C GLN A 31 -0.16 2.62 -32.53
N LYS A 32 -0.56 3.37 -33.55
CA LYS A 32 -0.79 4.82 -33.39
C LYS A 32 -2.10 5.03 -32.66
N VAL A 33 -2.18 6.12 -31.89
CA VAL A 33 -3.38 6.48 -31.10
C VAL A 33 -4.63 6.61 -31.97
N ALA A 34 -4.52 7.19 -33.17
CA ALA A 34 -5.66 7.31 -34.09
C ALA A 34 -6.17 5.93 -34.53
N ASP A 35 -5.27 5.04 -34.95
CA ASP A 35 -5.60 3.70 -35.42
C ASP A 35 -6.24 2.86 -34.31
N PHE A 36 -5.74 2.95 -33.07
CA PHE A 36 -6.31 2.25 -31.91
C PHE A 36 -7.74 2.73 -31.61
N LYS A 37 -7.98 4.04 -31.68
CA LYS A 37 -9.31 4.62 -31.45
C LYS A 37 -10.32 4.24 -32.53
N ASP A 38 -9.87 4.14 -33.78
CA ASP A 38 -10.72 3.73 -34.90
C ASP A 38 -11.08 2.24 -34.82
N ALA A 39 -10.17 1.42 -34.26
CA ALA A 39 -10.40 -0.01 -34.05
C ALA A 39 -11.33 -0.33 -32.86
N HIS A 40 -11.29 0.46 -31.79
CA HIS A 40 -12.02 0.20 -30.55
C HIS A 40 -12.87 1.40 -30.05
N PRO A 41 -13.68 2.04 -30.90
CA PRO A 41 -14.36 3.29 -30.56
C PRO A 41 -15.37 3.14 -29.41
N ASP A 42 -15.93 1.94 -29.23
CA ASP A 42 -16.89 1.58 -28.20
C ASP A 42 -16.27 1.44 -26.79
N MET A 43 -14.96 1.21 -26.71
CA MET A 43 -14.23 1.08 -25.45
C MET A 43 -13.60 2.41 -24.98
N ILE A 44 -13.67 3.46 -25.79
CA ILE A 44 -13.08 4.77 -25.46
C ILE A 44 -14.08 5.62 -24.67
N THR A 45 -13.66 6.01 -23.46
CA THR A 45 -14.37 6.95 -22.59
C THR A 45 -13.61 8.27 -22.52
N LYS A 46 -14.28 9.37 -22.84
CA LYS A 46 -13.70 10.71 -22.73
C LYS A 46 -13.91 11.25 -21.30
N ILE A 47 -12.82 11.43 -20.56
CA ILE A 47 -12.84 11.92 -19.18
C ILE A 47 -12.37 13.37 -19.18
N SER A 48 -13.13 14.26 -18.52
CA SER A 48 -12.76 15.68 -18.43
C SER A 48 -11.37 15.83 -17.80
N SER A 49 -10.56 16.75 -18.33
CA SER A 49 -9.18 17.01 -17.89
C SER A 49 -8.15 15.90 -18.21
N CYS A 50 -8.59 14.66 -18.46
CA CYS A 50 -7.69 13.52 -18.71
C CYS A 50 -7.65 13.08 -20.18
N GLY A 51 -8.65 13.44 -20.98
CA GLY A 51 -8.71 13.10 -22.40
C GLY A 51 -9.34 11.73 -22.66
N ASP A 52 -8.91 11.09 -23.75
CA ASP A 52 -9.43 9.78 -24.18
C ASP A 52 -8.80 8.65 -23.37
N CYS A 53 -9.65 7.85 -22.73
CA CYS A 53 -9.26 6.80 -21.80
C CYS A 53 -9.98 5.48 -22.13
N ILE A 54 -9.44 4.35 -21.71
CA ILE A 54 -10.06 3.02 -21.79
C ILE A 54 -10.10 2.41 -20.40
N SER A 55 -11.16 1.67 -20.06
CA SER A 55 -11.20 1.04 -18.73
C SER A 55 -10.13 -0.05 -18.63
N GLU A 56 -9.57 -0.24 -17.43
CA GLU A 56 -8.54 -1.25 -17.18
C GLU A 56 -9.08 -2.67 -17.47
N ILE A 57 -10.37 -2.89 -17.25
CA ILE A 57 -11.06 -4.15 -17.58
C ILE A 57 -11.05 -4.38 -19.09
N ASP A 58 -11.47 -3.38 -19.87
CA ASP A 58 -11.53 -3.50 -21.33
C ASP A 58 -10.11 -3.63 -21.91
N PHE A 59 -9.15 -2.89 -21.36
CA PHE A 59 -7.73 -3.03 -21.71
C PHE A 59 -7.22 -4.45 -21.46
N ASN A 60 -7.47 -5.02 -20.28
CA ASN A 60 -7.02 -6.38 -19.95
C ASN A 60 -7.66 -7.44 -20.83
N GLN A 61 -8.91 -7.22 -21.23
CA GLN A 61 -9.59 -8.10 -22.16
C GLN A 61 -8.91 -8.06 -23.54
N LEU A 62 -8.65 -6.87 -24.07
CA LEU A 62 -7.89 -6.71 -25.32
C LEU A 62 -6.49 -7.29 -25.23
N LEU A 63 -5.82 -7.11 -24.10
CA LEU A 63 -4.47 -7.62 -23.86
C LEU A 63 -4.47 -9.16 -23.83
N ALA A 64 -5.45 -9.78 -23.17
CA ALA A 64 -5.58 -11.24 -23.13
C ALA A 64 -5.85 -11.85 -24.52
N ASP A 65 -6.56 -11.13 -25.38
CA ASP A 65 -6.90 -11.56 -26.74
C ASP A 65 -5.71 -11.38 -27.72
N ASP A 66 -4.74 -10.52 -27.42
CA ASP A 66 -3.53 -10.30 -28.23
C ASP A 66 -2.28 -10.94 -27.60
N SER A 67 -2.01 -12.19 -28.02
CA SER A 67 -0.85 -12.96 -27.56
C SER A 67 0.52 -12.28 -27.73
N THR A 68 0.66 -11.35 -28.69
CA THR A 68 1.93 -10.63 -28.91
C THR A 68 2.06 -9.50 -27.91
N ALA A 69 1.01 -8.69 -27.76
CA ALA A 69 0.97 -7.62 -26.76
C ALA A 69 1.09 -8.18 -25.33
N MET A 70 0.42 -9.30 -25.04
CA MET A 70 0.50 -9.99 -23.75
C MET A 70 1.90 -10.49 -23.44
N ASN A 71 2.62 -11.06 -24.43
CA ASN A 71 4.01 -11.51 -24.23
C ASN A 71 4.97 -10.34 -23.95
N ILE A 72 4.69 -9.15 -24.48
CA ILE A 72 5.50 -7.94 -24.27
C ILE A 72 5.18 -7.32 -22.89
N GLN A 73 3.90 -7.24 -22.52
CA GLN A 73 3.48 -6.65 -21.26
C GLN A 73 3.75 -7.59 -20.06
N GLY A 74 3.65 -8.91 -20.28
CA GLY A 74 3.95 -9.97 -19.32
C GLY A 74 2.90 -10.16 -18.22
N GLN A 75 1.98 -9.21 -18.05
CA GLN A 75 0.95 -9.24 -17.00
C GLN A 75 -0.25 -8.36 -17.36
N LEU A 76 -1.39 -8.64 -16.72
CA LEU A 76 -2.56 -7.77 -16.74
C LEU A 76 -2.38 -6.58 -15.79
N GLU A 77 -3.03 -5.46 -16.11
CA GLU A 77 -3.08 -4.30 -15.22
C GLU A 77 -4.20 -4.50 -14.21
N LEU A 78 -3.90 -4.70 -12.93
CA LEU A 78 -4.93 -4.99 -11.92
C LEU A 78 -4.91 -3.94 -10.82
N THR A 79 -5.91 -3.06 -10.83
CA THR A 79 -6.13 -2.00 -9.84
C THR A 79 -7.42 -2.29 -9.09
N LYS A 80 -7.29 -2.64 -7.81
CA LYS A 80 -8.43 -2.97 -6.95
C LYS A 80 -9.00 -1.69 -6.35
N VAL A 81 -10.15 -1.24 -6.86
CA VAL A 81 -10.91 -0.10 -6.30
C VAL A 81 -11.97 -0.65 -5.36
N GLU A 82 -11.86 -0.31 -4.08
CA GLU A 82 -12.90 -0.61 -3.10
C GLU A 82 -14.07 0.36 -3.29
N SER A 83 -15.23 -0.20 -3.65
CA SER A 83 -16.48 0.53 -3.71
C SER A 83 -17.39 0.05 -2.58
N LEU A 84 -18.40 0.85 -2.23
CA LEU A 84 -19.46 0.40 -1.32
C LEU A 84 -20.03 -0.94 -1.79
N ARG A 85 -20.21 -1.11 -3.11
CA ARG A 85 -20.65 -2.37 -3.73
C ARG A 85 -19.69 -3.52 -3.48
N THR A 86 -18.38 -3.33 -3.68
CA THR A 86 -17.38 -4.38 -3.43
C THR A 86 -17.36 -4.80 -1.95
N LYS A 87 -17.51 -3.84 -1.03
CA LYS A 87 -17.66 -4.11 0.41
C LYS A 87 -18.96 -4.85 0.73
N THR A 88 -20.08 -4.43 0.13
CA THR A 88 -21.38 -5.09 0.27
C THR A 88 -21.32 -6.53 -0.23
N ASP A 89 -20.73 -6.78 -1.40
CA ASP A 89 -20.61 -8.11 -2.01
C ASP A 89 -19.74 -9.04 -1.12
N ALA A 90 -18.68 -8.50 -0.51
CA ALA A 90 -17.88 -9.23 0.46
C ALA A 90 -18.70 -9.60 1.71
N VAL A 91 -19.42 -8.65 2.31
CA VAL A 91 -20.30 -8.92 3.47
C VAL A 91 -21.37 -9.97 3.13
N MET A 92 -21.94 -9.88 1.93
CA MET A 92 -22.92 -10.85 1.42
C MET A 92 -22.32 -12.25 1.28
N SER A 93 -21.08 -12.37 0.79
CA SER A 93 -20.41 -13.66 0.59
C SER A 93 -20.17 -14.45 1.90
N PHE A 94 -20.12 -13.77 3.05
CA PHE A 94 -19.96 -14.39 4.36
C PHE A 94 -21.28 -14.77 5.06
N GLN A 95 -22.43 -14.32 4.54
CA GLN A 95 -23.74 -14.62 5.14
C GLN A 95 -24.05 -16.13 5.24
N PRO A 96 -23.74 -16.97 4.23
CA PRO A 96 -23.92 -18.41 4.35
C PRO A 96 -23.14 -19.04 5.50
N LEU A 97 -21.91 -18.56 5.77
CA LEU A 97 -21.07 -19.05 6.85
C LEU A 97 -21.61 -18.61 8.23
N LYS A 98 -22.08 -17.36 8.35
CA LYS A 98 -22.75 -16.87 9.56
C LYS A 98 -24.01 -17.65 9.88
N LEU A 99 -24.82 -17.97 8.87
CA LEU A 99 -26.00 -18.82 9.03
C LEU A 99 -25.65 -20.24 9.49
N LEU A 100 -24.53 -20.79 9.01
CA LEU A 100 -24.08 -22.13 9.40
C LEU A 100 -23.60 -22.18 10.86
N LEU A 101 -22.85 -21.18 11.31
CA LEU A 101 -22.18 -21.18 12.62
C LEU A 101 -22.96 -20.47 13.73
N GLY A 102 -23.84 -19.52 13.38
CA GLY A 102 -24.47 -18.57 14.30
C GLY A 102 -26.00 -18.54 14.25
N ARG A 103 -26.65 -19.55 13.65
CA ARG A 103 -28.10 -19.55 13.38
C ARG A 103 -28.97 -19.19 14.58
N ASN A 104 -28.69 -19.80 15.74
CA ASN A 104 -29.48 -19.58 16.96
C ASN A 104 -29.36 -18.14 17.48
N MET A 105 -28.17 -17.55 17.35
CA MET A 105 -27.93 -16.15 17.72
C MET A 105 -28.64 -15.19 16.76
N LEU A 106 -28.57 -15.46 15.45
CA LEU A 106 -29.27 -14.67 14.43
C LEU A 106 -30.79 -14.73 14.59
N GLN A 107 -31.33 -15.89 14.97
CA GLN A 107 -32.76 -16.02 15.27
C GLN A 107 -33.16 -15.17 16.48
N GLN A 108 -32.39 -15.21 17.57
CA GLN A 108 -32.65 -14.36 18.74
C GLN A 108 -32.60 -12.87 18.40
N LEU A 109 -31.63 -12.45 17.57
CA LEU A 109 -31.52 -11.06 17.13
C LEU A 109 -32.68 -10.64 16.21
N ALA A 110 -33.13 -11.54 15.33
CA ALA A 110 -34.32 -11.34 14.51
C ALA A 110 -35.56 -11.15 15.39
N ASP A 111 -35.75 -12.02 16.39
CA ASP A 111 -36.89 -11.97 17.32
C ASP A 111 -36.87 -10.66 18.15
N ILE A 112 -35.71 -10.25 18.67
CA ILE A 112 -35.53 -8.98 19.40
C ILE A 112 -35.90 -7.78 18.53
N LYS A 113 -35.57 -7.81 17.24
CA LYS A 113 -35.90 -6.75 16.28
C LYS A 113 -37.29 -6.89 15.67
N GLY A 114 -38.08 -7.88 16.09
CA GLY A 114 -39.43 -8.12 15.59
C GLY A 114 -39.49 -8.58 14.12
N CYS A 115 -38.41 -9.17 13.61
CA CYS A 115 -38.35 -9.74 12.26
C CYS A 115 -38.99 -11.12 12.24
N ARG A 116 -39.67 -11.47 11.15
CA ARG A 116 -40.33 -12.78 11.01
C ARG A 116 -39.36 -13.89 10.64
N THR A 117 -38.25 -13.55 10.00
CA THR A 117 -37.20 -14.49 9.62
C THR A 117 -35.81 -13.89 9.83
N ILE A 118 -34.80 -14.77 9.86
CA ILE A 118 -33.39 -14.36 9.91
C ILE A 118 -33.02 -13.56 8.65
N GLU A 119 -33.56 -13.93 7.48
CA GLU A 119 -33.31 -13.23 6.22
C GLU A 119 -33.86 -11.80 6.24
N GLU A 120 -35.03 -11.58 6.85
CA GLU A 120 -35.59 -10.23 7.05
C GLU A 120 -34.69 -9.39 7.95
N TYR A 121 -34.18 -9.99 9.04
CA TYR A 121 -33.21 -9.34 9.92
C TYR A 121 -31.91 -8.97 9.22
N ILE A 122 -31.30 -9.92 8.49
CA ILE A 122 -30.04 -9.73 7.76
C ILE A 122 -30.20 -8.60 6.74
N THR A 123 -31.27 -8.63 5.94
CA THR A 123 -31.50 -7.64 4.87
C THR A 123 -31.76 -6.25 5.41
N LYS A 124 -32.61 -6.14 6.45
CA LYS A 124 -33.11 -4.85 6.92
C LYS A 124 -32.19 -4.16 7.92
N TYR A 125 -31.43 -4.92 8.71
CA TYR A 125 -30.66 -4.37 9.82
C TYR A 125 -29.17 -4.64 9.68
N GLU A 126 -28.77 -5.90 9.43
CA GLU A 126 -27.34 -6.24 9.37
C GLU A 126 -26.66 -5.65 8.13
N LEU A 127 -27.21 -5.92 6.95
CA LEU A 127 -26.65 -5.41 5.68
C LEU A 127 -26.72 -3.90 5.61
N SER A 128 -27.85 -3.30 5.97
CA SER A 128 -27.97 -1.83 6.02
C SER A 128 -26.94 -1.23 6.98
N GLY A 129 -26.78 -1.80 8.18
CA GLY A 129 -25.81 -1.31 9.15
C GLY A 129 -24.35 -1.49 8.70
N GLU A 130 -24.01 -2.62 8.06
CA GLU A 130 -22.68 -2.84 7.51
C GLU A 130 -22.40 -1.94 6.29
N MET A 131 -23.39 -1.68 5.46
CA MET A 131 -23.30 -0.72 4.36
C MET A 131 -23.11 0.71 4.87
N ASP A 132 -23.86 1.12 5.89
CA ASP A 132 -23.71 2.44 6.51
C ASP A 132 -22.33 2.59 7.17
N LYS A 133 -21.83 1.55 7.85
CA LYS A 133 -20.45 1.55 8.40
C LYS A 133 -19.39 1.60 7.31
N ALA A 134 -19.55 0.82 6.24
CA ALA A 134 -18.63 0.83 5.11
C ALA A 134 -18.63 2.20 4.42
N LEU A 135 -19.80 2.81 4.27
CA LEU A 135 -19.97 4.16 3.74
C LEU A 135 -19.33 5.21 4.65
N GLN A 136 -19.56 5.15 5.96
CA GLN A 136 -18.93 6.07 6.93
C GLN A 136 -17.40 5.93 6.93
N LYS A 137 -16.88 4.71 6.83
CA LYS A 137 -15.44 4.48 6.62
C LYS A 137 -14.96 5.14 5.33
N LEU A 138 -15.63 4.91 4.21
CA LEU A 138 -15.26 5.54 2.93
C LEU A 138 -15.34 7.08 2.97
N LEU A 139 -16.25 7.65 3.75
CA LEU A 139 -16.45 9.10 3.90
C LEU A 139 -15.49 9.77 4.89
N GLN A 140 -14.95 9.04 5.89
CA GLN A 140 -14.02 9.58 6.90
C GLN A 140 -12.56 9.65 6.42
N SER A 141 -12.29 9.37 5.14
CA SER A 141 -10.95 9.17 4.58
C SER A 141 -10.08 10.44 4.45
N HIS A 142 -10.62 11.64 4.66
CA HIS A 142 -9.83 12.89 4.54
C HIS A 142 -8.88 13.16 5.73
N GLU A 143 -9.12 12.60 6.92
CA GLU A 143 -8.23 12.75 8.10
C GLU A 143 -7.22 11.60 8.26
N TRP A 144 -7.32 10.54 7.44
CA TRP A 144 -6.60 9.27 7.66
C TRP A 144 -5.13 9.27 7.25
N ASN A 145 -4.71 10.19 6.38
CA ASN A 145 -3.32 10.26 5.89
C ASN A 145 -2.47 11.25 6.67
N THR A 146 -2.96 11.76 7.80
CA THR A 146 -2.19 12.66 8.66
C THR A 146 -0.89 12.01 9.16
N GLY A 147 -0.89 10.70 9.45
CA GLY A 147 0.33 9.96 9.77
C GLY A 147 1.31 9.90 8.60
N TYR A 148 0.82 9.56 7.40
CA TYR A 148 1.60 9.58 6.17
C TYR A 148 2.25 10.95 5.90
N SER A 149 1.47 12.03 5.96
CA SER A 149 1.97 13.39 5.77
C SER A 149 2.99 13.79 6.84
N LYS A 150 2.76 13.43 8.10
CA LYS A 150 3.73 13.66 9.19
C LYS A 150 5.05 12.94 8.94
N MET A 151 5.02 11.69 8.48
CA MET A 151 6.24 10.94 8.18
C MET A 151 6.98 11.51 6.97
N VAL A 152 6.26 11.93 5.92
CA VAL A 152 6.86 12.66 4.78
C VAL A 152 7.51 13.96 5.27
N ASP A 153 6.82 14.72 6.12
CA ASP A 153 7.34 15.96 6.69
C ASP A 153 8.57 15.70 7.56
N TYR A 154 8.54 14.69 8.42
CA TYR A 154 9.69 14.30 9.25
C TYR A 154 10.93 13.98 8.40
N LEU A 155 10.77 13.23 7.31
CA LEU A 155 11.89 12.80 6.47
C LEU A 155 12.44 13.89 5.55
N PHE A 156 11.59 14.76 5.01
CA PHE A 156 11.95 15.66 3.90
C PHE A 156 11.79 17.16 4.21
N HIS A 157 10.98 17.52 5.19
CA HIS A 157 10.86 18.90 5.65
C HIS A 157 11.69 19.08 6.92
N LYS A 158 12.70 19.97 6.85
CA LYS A 158 13.70 20.19 7.91
C LYS A 158 13.08 20.74 9.20
N ASN A 159 12.43 19.88 9.98
CA ASN A 159 11.78 20.24 11.24
C ASN A 159 12.66 19.96 12.47
N GLY A 160 13.91 19.48 12.29
CA GLY A 160 14.94 19.41 13.33
C GLY A 160 15.43 17.99 13.59
N ASP A 161 14.51 17.02 13.59
CA ASP A 161 14.74 15.70 14.19
C ASP A 161 15.26 14.63 13.20
N PHE A 162 15.23 14.92 11.89
CA PHE A 162 15.83 14.07 10.86
C PHE A 162 16.39 14.94 9.73
N ASN A 163 17.62 14.66 9.32
CA ASN A 163 18.29 15.41 8.26
C ASN A 163 18.87 14.47 7.20
N ILE A 164 18.12 14.24 6.13
CA ILE A 164 18.51 13.35 5.04
C ILE A 164 19.87 13.71 4.41
N GLU A 165 20.22 14.99 4.35
CA GLU A 165 21.52 15.43 3.79
C GLU A 165 22.68 15.09 4.74
N LYS A 166 22.43 15.13 6.07
CA LYS A 166 23.39 14.63 7.06
C LYS A 166 23.57 13.12 6.92
N ILE A 167 22.49 12.36 6.79
CA ILE A 167 22.53 10.90 6.55
C ILE A 167 23.35 10.58 5.29
N ARG A 168 23.08 11.29 4.19
CA ARG A 168 23.81 11.15 2.92
C ARG A 168 25.29 11.48 3.03
N SER A 169 25.67 12.45 3.88
CA SER A 169 27.07 12.79 4.11
C SER A 169 27.89 11.62 4.71
N PHE A 170 27.22 10.67 5.38
CA PHE A 170 27.83 9.44 5.89
C PHE A 170 27.83 8.29 4.88
N GLY A 171 27.44 8.54 3.62
CA GLY A 171 27.38 7.52 2.58
C GLY A 171 26.19 6.56 2.73
N LEU A 172 25.14 6.98 3.42
CA LEU A 172 23.84 6.32 3.50
C LEU A 172 22.82 7.02 2.57
N ASP A 173 21.62 6.48 2.43
CA ASP A 173 20.49 7.14 1.77
C ASP A 173 19.18 6.74 2.45
N VAL A 174 18.06 7.30 2.02
CA VAL A 174 16.72 6.95 2.53
C VAL A 174 15.86 6.42 1.40
N GLN A 175 15.29 5.24 1.60
CA GLN A 175 14.27 4.65 0.73
C GLN A 175 12.95 4.59 1.49
N ALA A 176 11.84 4.58 0.76
CA ALA A 176 10.51 4.56 1.36
C ALA A 176 9.56 3.65 0.59
N LEU A 177 8.68 2.98 1.33
CA LEU A 177 7.64 2.10 0.84
C LEU A 177 6.29 2.65 1.30
N THR A 178 5.55 3.24 0.37
CA THR A 178 4.18 3.66 0.60
C THR A 178 3.27 2.44 0.49
N SER A 179 2.43 2.22 1.49
CA SER A 179 1.30 1.31 1.40
C SER A 179 0.01 2.10 1.24
N ILE A 180 -0.84 1.69 0.29
CA ILE A 180 -2.14 2.31 0.04
C ILE A 180 -3.18 1.21 0.24
N GLN A 181 -3.87 1.30 1.36
CA GLN A 181 -4.99 0.44 1.66
C GLN A 181 -6.20 0.83 0.84
N CYS A 182 -7.11 -0.11 0.75
CA CYS A 182 -8.20 -0.07 -0.20
C CYS A 182 -9.25 1.04 0.09
N GLY A 183 -9.27 1.59 1.31
CA GLY A 183 -10.03 2.80 1.67
C GLY A 183 -9.31 4.14 1.38
N GLY A 184 -8.18 4.13 0.69
CA GLY A 184 -7.35 5.32 0.44
C GLY A 184 -6.44 5.72 1.62
N LYS A 185 -6.46 4.94 2.71
CA LYS A 185 -5.53 5.11 3.83
C LYS A 185 -4.12 4.78 3.35
N MET A 186 -3.21 5.70 3.55
CA MET A 186 -1.80 5.59 3.20
C MET A 186 -0.97 5.42 4.47
N ASP A 187 0.07 4.60 4.36
CA ASP A 187 1.12 4.47 5.36
C ASP A 187 2.48 4.57 4.67
N LEU A 188 3.50 5.00 5.40
CA LEU A 188 4.85 5.18 4.86
C LEU A 188 5.86 4.50 5.76
N ASP A 189 6.42 3.40 5.26
CA ASP A 189 7.63 2.83 5.85
C ASP A 189 8.85 3.49 5.23
N ALA A 190 9.79 3.95 6.05
CA ALA A 190 11.05 4.50 5.56
C ALA A 190 12.23 3.75 6.16
N PHE A 191 13.32 3.68 5.38
CA PHE A 191 14.51 2.93 5.72
C PHE A 191 15.75 3.75 5.42
N VAL A 192 16.67 3.84 6.38
CA VAL A 192 18.04 4.26 6.12
C VAL A 192 18.77 3.08 5.51
N VAL A 193 19.38 3.30 4.35
CA VAL A 193 19.99 2.25 3.53
C VAL A 193 21.44 2.58 3.18
N GLY A 194 22.27 1.55 3.11
CA GLY A 194 23.68 1.69 2.76
C GLY A 194 24.36 0.34 2.61
N ARG A 195 25.69 0.35 2.55
CA ARG A 195 26.46 -0.90 2.59
C ARG A 195 26.29 -1.58 3.94
N GLY A 196 25.60 -2.71 3.94
CA GLY A 196 25.31 -3.49 5.12
C GLY A 196 24.31 -2.86 6.08
N VAL A 197 23.65 -1.76 5.69
CA VAL A 197 22.69 -1.03 6.52
C VAL A 197 21.33 -1.06 5.84
N PHE A 198 20.32 -1.53 6.56
CA PHE A 198 18.91 -1.53 6.16
C PHE A 198 18.06 -1.38 7.42
N HIS A 199 17.83 -0.13 7.82
CA HIS A 199 17.29 0.21 9.13
C HIS A 199 15.99 1.00 9.01
N ARG A 200 14.88 0.41 9.44
CA ARG A 200 13.56 1.06 9.48
C ARG A 200 13.61 2.28 10.40
N ILE A 201 12.98 3.37 9.96
CA ILE A 201 12.84 4.63 10.67
C ILE A 201 11.46 4.63 11.34
N THR A 202 11.37 5.10 12.57
CA THR A 202 10.10 5.28 13.27
C THR A 202 9.90 6.75 13.64
N ASP A 203 8.68 7.27 13.47
CA ASP A 203 8.29 8.65 13.82
C ASP A 203 7.63 8.74 15.21
N LEU A 204 7.55 7.62 15.93
CA LEU A 204 6.95 7.51 17.27
C LEU A 204 7.83 8.10 18.38
N GLY A 205 8.82 8.91 18.02
CA GLY A 205 9.38 9.95 18.89
C GLY A 205 10.50 9.54 19.85
N ASP A 206 10.70 8.28 20.20
CA ASP A 206 11.39 7.98 21.46
C ASP A 206 12.42 6.85 21.40
N TYR A 207 13.12 6.64 20.29
CA TYR A 207 14.14 5.58 20.23
C TYR A 207 15.44 6.04 19.55
N GLU A 208 15.57 6.03 18.23
CA GLU A 208 16.84 6.38 17.57
C GLU A 208 16.98 7.89 17.22
N LEU A 209 18.11 8.49 17.62
CA LEU A 209 18.42 9.91 17.41
C LEU A 209 19.24 10.11 16.12
N TRP A 210 18.56 10.05 14.98
CA TRP A 210 19.19 10.15 13.66
C TRP A 210 19.85 11.51 13.38
N ASP A 211 19.34 12.57 13.99
CA ASP A 211 19.95 13.91 13.96
C ASP A 211 21.26 13.99 14.75
N GLU A 212 21.50 13.08 15.69
CA GLU A 212 22.73 12.97 16.48
C GLU A 212 23.75 11.96 15.91
N LEU A 213 23.42 11.32 14.78
CA LEU A 213 24.31 10.38 14.09
C LEU A 213 25.71 11.00 13.86
N HIS A 214 26.77 10.29 14.26
CA HIS A 214 28.13 10.81 14.17
C HIS A 214 29.16 9.70 13.97
N ILE A 215 30.37 10.09 13.57
CA ILE A 215 31.54 9.21 13.53
C ILE A 215 32.31 9.39 14.84
N ASP A 216 32.60 8.30 15.53
CA ASP A 216 33.38 8.33 16.76
C ASP A 216 34.90 8.44 16.50
N ASN A 217 35.70 8.44 17.57
CA ASN A 217 37.16 8.52 17.47
C ASN A 217 37.81 7.30 16.80
N ASN A 218 37.09 6.17 16.69
CA ASN A 218 37.55 4.95 16.06
C ASN A 218 37.19 4.90 14.56
N GLY A 219 36.45 5.89 14.06
CA GLY A 219 35.92 5.90 12.70
C GLY A 219 34.64 5.09 12.54
N ASP A 220 34.02 4.65 13.64
CA ASP A 220 32.76 3.91 13.62
C ASP A 220 31.59 4.89 13.50
N LEU A 221 30.57 4.52 12.72
CA LEU A 221 29.34 5.30 12.59
C LEU A 221 28.37 4.90 13.71
N ILE A 222 28.08 5.85 14.61
CA ILE A 222 27.32 5.63 15.84
C ILE A 222 25.98 6.35 15.76
N LEU A 223 24.90 5.58 15.95
CA LEU A 223 23.52 6.05 16.10
C LEU A 223 23.12 6.00 17.58
N PRO A 224 22.98 7.16 18.24
CA PRO A 224 22.45 7.19 19.60
C PRO A 224 21.00 6.72 19.66
N TYR A 225 20.61 6.12 20.78
CA TYR A 225 19.26 5.63 21.02
C TYR A 225 18.86 5.82 22.49
N CYS A 226 17.59 6.13 22.77
CA CYS A 226 17.03 6.30 24.11
C CYS A 226 15.96 5.24 24.40
N GLU A 227 16.00 4.57 25.56
CA GLU A 227 14.94 3.62 25.96
C GLU A 227 13.98 4.23 27.00
N TYR A 228 12.90 4.85 26.54
CA TYR A 228 11.94 5.55 27.43
C TYR A 228 11.00 4.62 28.21
N ASP A 229 10.87 3.35 27.82
CA ASP A 229 10.05 2.35 28.54
C ASP A 229 10.73 1.81 29.82
N SER A 230 11.97 2.21 30.06
CA SER A 230 12.71 1.85 31.26
C SER A 230 12.43 2.85 32.38
N SER A 231 12.39 2.37 33.63
CA SER A 231 12.21 3.24 34.81
C SER A 231 13.36 4.24 35.04
N ASN A 232 14.46 4.09 34.29
CA ASN A 232 15.59 5.01 34.18
C ASN A 232 15.98 5.11 32.70
N PRO A 233 15.60 6.16 31.96
CA PRO A 233 15.95 6.29 30.55
C PRO A 233 17.48 6.28 30.39
N GLU A 234 18.00 5.24 29.76
CA GLU A 234 19.42 5.11 29.40
C GLU A 234 19.61 5.46 27.92
N VAL A 235 20.63 6.27 27.65
CA VAL A 235 21.07 6.58 26.28
C VAL A 235 22.09 5.51 25.87
N GLY A 236 21.69 4.65 24.94
CA GLY A 236 22.54 3.66 24.29
C GLY A 236 23.15 4.18 22.99
N ASN A 237 24.06 3.39 22.42
CA ASN A 237 24.72 3.67 21.14
C ASN A 237 24.72 2.41 20.27
N ILE A 238 24.21 2.53 19.05
CA ILE A 238 24.18 1.47 18.05
C ILE A 238 25.31 1.74 17.05
N ASN A 239 26.20 0.75 16.84
CA ASN A 239 27.25 0.87 15.84
C ASN A 239 26.74 0.40 14.47
N ILE A 240 26.33 1.34 13.64
CA ILE A 240 25.73 1.01 12.34
C ILE A 240 26.78 0.78 11.23
N SER A 241 28.08 0.88 11.54
CA SER A 241 29.18 0.63 10.58
C SER A 241 29.69 -0.81 10.54
N LYS A 242 29.28 -1.67 11.48
CA LYS A 242 29.80 -3.04 11.65
C LYS A 242 28.74 -4.11 11.44
N SER A 243 28.30 -4.30 10.19
CA SER A 243 27.24 -5.28 9.86
C SER A 243 27.75 -6.70 9.60
N GLY A 244 29.00 -6.84 9.12
CA GLY A 244 29.46 -8.10 8.52
C GLY A 244 28.76 -8.47 7.20
N ILE A 245 27.89 -7.59 6.68
CA ILE A 245 27.09 -7.79 5.46
C ILE A 245 27.69 -6.96 4.32
N GLY A 246 28.12 -7.63 3.25
CA GLY A 246 28.75 -6.99 2.08
C GLY A 246 27.78 -6.37 1.07
N ARG A 247 26.47 -6.59 1.22
CA ARG A 247 25.41 -6.09 0.32
C ARG A 247 25.26 -4.59 0.46
N ASP A 248 25.13 -3.87 -0.65
CA ASP A 248 24.73 -2.47 -0.65
C ASP A 248 23.22 -2.37 -0.88
N PHE A 249 22.47 -2.02 0.16
CA PHE A 249 21.01 -2.00 0.09
C PHE A 249 20.47 -0.86 -0.78
N ARG A 250 21.30 0.14 -1.12
CA ARG A 250 20.92 1.23 -2.03
C ARG A 250 20.73 0.78 -3.48
N GLU A 251 21.35 -0.33 -3.87
CA GLU A 251 21.32 -0.83 -5.25
C GLU A 251 20.01 -1.57 -5.59
N HIS A 252 19.09 -1.65 -4.62
CA HIS A 252 17.88 -2.47 -4.66
C HIS A 252 16.69 -1.71 -4.08
N ASN A 253 15.48 -2.08 -4.47
CA ASN A 253 14.26 -1.51 -3.87
C ASN A 253 13.98 -2.08 -2.47
N VAL A 254 13.07 -1.44 -1.71
CA VAL A 254 12.74 -1.85 -0.35
C VAL A 254 12.23 -3.30 -0.30
N VAL A 255 11.40 -3.71 -1.26
CA VAL A 255 10.83 -5.07 -1.31
C VAL A 255 11.90 -6.13 -1.57
N GLU A 256 12.81 -5.89 -2.51
CA GLU A 256 13.97 -6.76 -2.78
C GLU A 256 14.88 -6.88 -1.56
N ASN A 257 15.06 -5.78 -0.81
CA ASN A 257 15.84 -5.77 0.40
C ASN A 257 15.19 -6.56 1.54
N ILE A 258 13.87 -6.45 1.72
CA ILE A 258 13.11 -7.26 2.68
C ILE A 258 13.24 -8.76 2.34
N ILE A 259 13.05 -9.14 1.07
CA ILE A 259 13.18 -10.54 0.63
C ILE A 259 14.59 -11.06 0.93
N TRP A 260 15.63 -10.30 0.58
CA TRP A 260 17.00 -10.69 0.85
C TRP A 260 17.25 -10.92 2.35
N CYS A 261 16.75 -10.03 3.21
CA CYS A 261 16.88 -10.17 4.65
C CYS A 261 16.18 -11.44 5.17
N ILE A 262 14.97 -11.75 4.69
CA ILE A 262 14.25 -12.97 5.06
C ILE A 262 15.02 -14.23 4.64
N GLU A 263 15.61 -14.23 3.45
CA GLU A 263 16.33 -15.38 2.89
C GLU A 263 17.71 -15.62 3.51
N ASN A 264 18.39 -14.56 3.95
CA ASN A 264 19.81 -14.60 4.30
C ASN A 264 20.11 -14.34 5.78
N LEU A 265 19.15 -13.79 6.54
CA LEU A 265 19.33 -13.48 7.95
C LEU A 265 18.44 -14.34 8.82
N LYS A 266 18.84 -14.47 10.08
CA LYS A 266 18.00 -15.10 11.09
C LYS A 266 16.90 -14.12 11.49
N VAL A 267 15.73 -14.27 10.89
CA VAL A 267 14.52 -13.52 11.27
C VAL A 267 13.74 -14.27 12.35
N THR A 268 13.04 -13.52 13.20
CA THR A 268 12.15 -14.07 14.23
C THR A 268 10.70 -13.88 13.82
N GLU A 269 9.91 -14.95 13.93
CA GLU A 269 8.45 -14.87 13.88
C GLU A 269 7.95 -14.15 15.14
N ILE A 270 6.97 -13.27 14.99
CA ILE A 270 6.32 -12.57 16.10
C ILE A 270 4.91 -13.16 16.26
N GLU A 271 4.50 -13.47 17.50
CA GLU A 271 3.13 -13.91 17.84
C GLU A 271 2.14 -12.73 18.02
N ASP A 272 2.46 -11.54 17.51
CA ASP A 272 1.63 -10.36 17.70
C ASP A 272 0.59 -10.26 16.58
N TYR A 273 -0.64 -10.66 16.92
CA TYR A 273 -1.74 -10.88 15.97
C TYR A 273 -2.25 -9.63 15.26
N GLU A 274 -1.83 -8.43 15.67
CA GLU A 274 -2.48 -7.22 15.20
C GLU A 274 -1.83 -6.60 13.95
N TYR A 275 -0.51 -6.69 13.70
CA TYR A 275 0.10 -5.97 12.56
C TYR A 275 1.34 -6.62 11.89
N ASP A 276 2.35 -7.08 12.64
CA ASP A 276 3.63 -7.57 12.11
C ASP A 276 3.88 -9.06 12.40
N VAL A 277 4.49 -9.79 11.45
CA VAL A 277 4.70 -11.25 11.55
C VAL A 277 6.14 -11.71 11.48
N ILE A 278 7.02 -10.90 10.86
CA ILE A 278 8.45 -11.18 10.79
C ILE A 278 9.21 -9.95 11.24
N ARG A 279 10.21 -10.12 12.11
CA ARG A 279 11.14 -9.07 12.51
C ARG A 279 12.59 -9.51 12.39
N CYS A 280 13.44 -8.57 12.00
CA CYS A 280 14.89 -8.65 12.12
C CYS A 280 15.34 -7.47 12.98
N ASP A 281 16.09 -7.76 14.04
CA ASP A 281 16.54 -6.76 15.01
C ASP A 281 18.04 -6.93 15.26
N LEU A 282 18.83 -6.51 14.27
CA LEU A 282 20.29 -6.41 14.34
C LEU A 282 20.67 -4.92 14.34
N ASP A 283 21.81 -4.58 14.94
CA ASP A 283 22.32 -3.20 15.02
C ASP A 283 22.31 -2.46 13.66
N THR A 284 22.57 -3.18 12.58
CA THR A 284 22.66 -2.62 11.22
C THR A 284 21.45 -2.94 10.34
N ILE A 285 20.65 -3.92 10.72
CA ILE A 285 19.48 -4.38 9.97
C ILE A 285 18.29 -4.44 10.93
N ARG A 286 17.40 -3.46 10.77
CA ARG A 286 16.19 -3.35 11.60
C ARG A 286 14.99 -3.27 10.67
N LEU A 287 14.12 -4.27 10.72
CA LEU A 287 12.89 -4.29 9.93
C LEU A 287 11.82 -5.12 10.63
N SER A 288 10.56 -4.76 10.41
CA SER A 288 9.42 -5.63 10.63
C SER A 288 8.56 -5.64 9.37
N VAL A 289 7.93 -6.79 9.11
CA VAL A 289 7.14 -7.02 7.90
C VAL A 289 5.71 -7.35 8.29
N PRO A 290 4.73 -6.58 7.80
CA PRO A 290 3.33 -6.88 8.05
C PRO A 290 2.89 -8.12 7.28
N ILE A 291 1.93 -8.86 7.85
CA ILE A 291 1.42 -10.10 7.23
C ILE A 291 0.86 -9.86 5.83
N GLU A 292 0.22 -8.71 5.65
CA GLU A 292 -0.33 -8.29 4.37
C GLU A 292 0.74 -8.17 3.28
N LEU A 293 1.92 -7.64 3.60
CA LEU A 293 3.01 -7.51 2.65
C LEU A 293 3.58 -8.90 2.28
N LEU A 294 3.73 -9.81 3.24
CA LEU A 294 4.16 -11.19 2.95
C LEU A 294 3.13 -11.95 2.11
N ILE A 295 1.84 -11.85 2.45
CA ILE A 295 0.78 -12.47 1.66
C ILE A 295 0.78 -11.86 0.25
N LYS A 296 0.99 -10.55 0.10
CA LYS A 296 1.10 -9.88 -1.20
C LYS A 296 2.28 -10.39 -2.02
N MET A 297 3.43 -10.65 -1.41
CA MET A 297 4.63 -11.21 -2.06
C MET A 297 4.38 -12.65 -2.56
N ILE A 298 3.64 -13.46 -1.79
CA ILE A 298 3.35 -14.86 -2.14
C ILE A 298 2.18 -14.96 -3.14
N ARG A 299 1.14 -14.16 -2.92
CA ARG A 299 -0.13 -14.20 -3.65
C ARG A 299 -0.67 -12.77 -3.81
N SER A 300 -0.28 -12.14 -4.91
CA SER A 300 -0.50 -10.72 -5.19
C SER A 300 -1.97 -10.28 -5.27
N ASP A 301 -2.90 -11.19 -5.51
CA ASP A 301 -4.35 -10.95 -5.61
C ASP A 301 -5.10 -11.07 -4.27
N ALA A 302 -4.46 -11.62 -3.25
CA ALA A 302 -5.06 -11.90 -1.94
C ALA A 302 -5.29 -10.65 -1.09
N VAL A 303 -4.47 -9.63 -1.27
CA VAL A 303 -4.46 -8.43 -0.43
C VAL A 303 -4.77 -7.22 -1.30
N SER A 304 -5.63 -6.36 -0.76
CA SER A 304 -6.14 -5.18 -1.45
C SER A 304 -5.28 -3.92 -1.27
N THR A 305 -4.18 -4.05 -0.53
CA THR A 305 -3.15 -3.03 -0.33
C THR A 305 -2.20 -2.98 -1.53
N VAL A 306 -1.93 -1.77 -2.01
CA VAL A 306 -0.95 -1.47 -3.05
C VAL A 306 0.32 -0.98 -2.37
N TYR A 307 1.47 -1.51 -2.78
CA TYR A 307 2.78 -1.09 -2.27
C TYR A 307 3.57 -0.38 -3.37
N ILE A 308 4.13 0.77 -3.05
CA ILE A 308 4.86 1.63 -3.99
C ILE A 308 6.19 2.01 -3.34
N ASP A 309 7.29 1.68 -4.01
CA ASP A 309 8.68 1.93 -3.55
C ASP A 309 9.10 3.39 -3.77
N LYS A 310 8.30 4.32 -3.24
CA LYS A 310 8.56 5.76 -3.18
C LYS A 310 7.47 6.44 -2.38
N ILE A 311 7.68 7.71 -2.06
CA ILE A 311 6.63 8.63 -1.63
C ILE A 311 5.71 8.96 -2.81
N VAL A 312 4.42 8.98 -2.52
CA VAL A 312 3.32 9.42 -3.38
C VAL A 312 2.82 10.78 -2.92
N ASP A 313 2.69 11.74 -3.84
CA ASP A 313 2.14 13.07 -3.56
C ASP A 313 0.60 13.01 -3.52
N PHE A 314 0.05 13.03 -2.31
CA PHE A 314 -1.39 12.87 -2.11
C PHE A 314 -2.21 14.09 -2.56
N GLU A 315 -1.64 15.31 -2.54
CA GLU A 315 -2.38 16.52 -2.92
C GLU A 315 -2.63 16.61 -4.44
N HIS A 316 -1.79 15.97 -5.25
CA HIS A 316 -1.89 15.99 -6.72
C HIS A 316 -2.31 14.65 -7.35
N ASP A 317 -2.04 13.52 -6.70
CA ASP A 317 -2.30 12.18 -7.25
C ASP A 317 -3.46 11.42 -6.57
N GLY A 318 -4.07 11.98 -5.51
CA GLY A 318 -5.15 11.37 -4.74
C GLY A 318 -6.54 11.96 -5.05
N TYR A 319 -7.28 11.39 -5.99
CA TYR A 319 -8.70 11.74 -6.17
C TYR A 319 -9.62 10.69 -5.54
N LEU A 320 -10.15 11.00 -4.36
CA LEU A 320 -11.40 10.42 -3.85
C LEU A 320 -12.57 11.20 -4.48
N THR A 321 -13.41 10.56 -5.28
CA THR A 321 -14.63 11.20 -5.81
C THR A 321 -15.86 10.96 -4.95
N ASP A 322 -16.70 11.99 -4.96
CA ASP A 322 -17.95 12.24 -4.24
C ASP A 322 -18.97 11.08 -4.26
N VAL A 323 -19.67 10.91 -3.13
CA VAL A 323 -20.61 9.81 -2.83
C VAL A 323 -21.98 10.01 -3.47
N ARG A 324 -22.26 11.17 -4.05
CA ARG A 324 -23.60 11.55 -4.50
C ARG A 324 -23.77 11.39 -6.00
N ASP A 325 -24.05 10.16 -6.44
CA ASP A 325 -24.91 9.92 -7.63
C ASP A 325 -25.45 8.49 -7.73
N MET A 326 -25.57 7.76 -6.61
CA MET A 326 -26.39 6.53 -6.60
C MET A 326 -27.87 6.88 -6.41
N LYS A 327 -28.58 7.04 -7.53
CA LYS A 327 -30.01 6.68 -7.56
C LYS A 327 -30.12 5.18 -7.33
N VAL A 328 -30.44 4.82 -6.10
CA VAL A 328 -30.95 3.49 -5.77
C VAL A 328 -32.38 3.44 -6.32
N PHE A 329 -32.58 2.61 -7.34
CA PHE A 329 -33.78 2.38 -8.18
C PHE A 329 -33.91 3.24 -9.46
N ALA A 330 -33.62 2.62 -10.61
CA ALA A 330 -34.65 2.03 -11.47
C ALA A 330 -34.14 0.70 -12.03
#